data_AF-A0A821YR48-F1
#
_entry.id   AF-A0A821YR48-F1
#
_cell.length_a   1.000
_cell.length_b   1.000
_cell.length_c   1.000
_cell.angle_alpha   90.00
_cell.angle_beta   90.00
_cell.angle_gamma   90.00
#
_symmetry.space_group_name_H-M   'P 1'
#
loop_
_entity.id
_entity.type
_entity.pdbx_description
1 polymer ?
#
loop_
_entity_poly.entity_id
_entity_poly.type
_entity_poly.pdbx_seq_one_letter_code
_entity_poly.pdbx_strand_id
1 'polypeptide(L)'
;MSLASSASETIAAMKAAQKYLYQCGGPILMLIGTIGCMLNLIVFTQKALRKNPCSIYFIAYNVANFLYIYSSLLALTLSVGYSIDVSIYNLIICRLRLYTVSLFNTLSPFYLILASVDRIFVTSSNALTRQRSTRRFAYLCILIGTLFWALFHSHALIASNIRQLAPNAFLCYFQQGIHLVFVSYYAVIKETSTLLLMIICGL
;
A
#
# COMPACT_ATOMS: atom_id res chain seq x y z
N MET A 1 26.71 10.89 32.39
CA MET A 1 26.44 12.18 31.71
C MET A 1 26.90 12.16 30.25
N SER A 2 28.04 11.55 29.89
CA SER A 2 28.54 11.43 28.51
C SER A 2 27.76 10.49 27.58
N LEU A 3 27.13 9.42 28.11
CA LEU A 3 26.32 8.49 27.31
C LEU A 3 24.98 9.07 26.82
N ALA A 4 24.42 10.03 27.56
CA ALA A 4 23.16 10.67 27.19
C ALA A 4 23.35 11.73 26.07
N SER A 5 24.51 12.40 26.04
CA SER A 5 24.82 13.37 24.99
C SER A 5 25.11 12.68 23.65
N SER A 6 25.88 11.58 23.65
CA SER A 6 26.15 10.82 22.41
C SER A 6 24.89 10.18 21.80
N ALA A 7 23.96 9.70 22.65
CA ALA A 7 22.65 9.22 22.21
C ALA A 7 21.81 10.34 21.58
N SER A 8 21.86 11.56 22.13
CA SER A 8 21.12 12.70 21.56
C SER A 8 21.66 13.17 20.20
N GLU A 9 22.98 13.16 20.01
CA GLU A 9 23.63 13.52 18.74
C GLU A 9 23.33 12.49 17.64
N THR A 10 23.37 11.20 17.96
CA THR A 10 23.02 10.13 17.02
C THR A 10 21.55 10.18 16.59
N ILE A 11 20.63 10.46 17.52
CA ILE A 11 19.20 10.66 17.20
C ILE A 11 18.99 11.89 16.30
N ALA A 12 19.73 12.98 16.53
CA ALA A 12 19.65 14.19 15.72
C ALA A 12 20.15 13.95 14.29
N ALA A 13 21.26 13.24 14.12
CA ALA A 13 21.79 12.85 12.82
C ALA A 13 20.81 11.95 12.04
N MET A 14 20.19 10.98 12.71
CA MET A 14 19.17 10.11 12.10
C MET A 14 17.94 10.89 11.62
N LYS A 15 17.44 11.83 12.43
CA LYS A 15 16.30 12.68 12.04
C LYS A 15 16.63 13.59 10.86
N ALA A 16 17.83 14.16 10.83
CA ALA A 16 18.27 14.99 9.71
C ALA A 16 18.38 14.17 8.42
N ALA A 17 19.02 12.99 8.48
CA ALA A 17 19.13 12.09 7.34
C ALA A 17 17.76 11.67 6.81
N GLN A 18 16.84 11.31 7.72
CA GLN A 18 15.45 10.96 7.36
C GLN A 18 14.74 12.13 6.67
N LYS A 19 14.89 13.36 7.18
CA LYS A 19 14.30 14.56 6.57
C LYS A 19 14.80 14.77 5.15
N TYR A 20 16.10 14.74 4.90
CA TYR A 20 16.66 14.90 3.55
C TYR A 20 16.19 13.80 2.59
N LEU A 21 16.10 12.56 3.08
CA LEU A 21 15.61 11.44 2.28
C LEU A 21 14.17 11.65 1.82
N TYR A 22 13.27 12.09 2.70
CA TYR A 22 11.87 12.34 2.31
C TYR A 22 11.70 13.64 1.53
N GLN A 23 12.50 14.67 1.80
CA GLN A 23 12.42 15.95 1.13
C GLN A 23 12.89 15.87 -0.34
N CYS A 24 13.96 15.12 -0.62
CA CYS A 24 14.47 14.93 -1.99
C CYS A 24 13.99 13.63 -2.63
N GLY A 25 14.10 12.51 -1.90
CA GLY A 25 13.74 11.19 -2.41
C GLY A 25 12.23 11.02 -2.61
N GLY A 26 11.41 11.54 -1.69
CA GLY A 26 9.95 11.44 -1.77
C GLY A 26 9.36 11.94 -3.10
N PRO A 27 9.63 13.20 -3.51
CA PRO A 27 9.18 13.73 -4.79
C PRO A 27 9.72 12.96 -6.01
N ILE A 28 10.99 12.55 -5.98
CA ILE A 28 11.61 11.79 -7.09
C ILE A 28 10.92 10.43 -7.26
N LEU A 29 10.73 9.69 -6.18
CA LEU A 29 10.02 8.41 -6.18
C LEU A 29 8.57 8.58 -6.64
N MET A 30 7.91 9.68 -6.26
CA MET A 30 6.55 9.97 -6.71
C MET A 30 6.49 10.28 -8.21
N LEU A 31 7.44 11.04 -8.75
CA LEU A 31 7.55 11.31 -10.20
C LEU A 31 7.84 10.03 -11.00
N ILE A 32 8.82 9.23 -10.57
CA ILE A 32 9.14 7.97 -11.25
C ILE A 32 7.97 6.99 -11.14
N GLY A 33 7.36 6.88 -9.97
CA GLY A 33 6.22 6.00 -9.73
C GLY A 33 4.99 6.38 -10.56
N THR A 34 4.71 7.67 -10.69
CA THR A 34 3.60 8.18 -11.53
C THR A 34 3.83 7.92 -13.01
N ILE A 35 5.03 8.21 -13.52
CA ILE A 35 5.41 7.90 -14.90
C ILE A 35 5.29 6.39 -15.15
N GLY A 36 5.82 5.57 -14.25
CA GLY A 36 5.72 4.11 -14.34
C GLY A 36 4.29 3.60 -14.34
N CYS A 37 3.41 4.13 -13.49
CA CYS A 37 1.99 3.78 -13.48
C CYS A 37 1.29 4.21 -14.79
N MET A 38 1.57 5.40 -15.31
CA MET A 38 0.99 5.90 -16.56
C MET A 38 1.40 5.04 -17.76
N LEU A 39 2.69 4.71 -17.87
CA LEU A 39 3.20 3.85 -18.94
C LEU A 39 2.56 2.45 -18.88
N ASN A 40 2.49 1.84 -17.70
CA ASN A 40 1.81 0.55 -17.51
C ASN A 40 0.33 0.63 -17.90
N LEU A 41 -0.37 1.69 -17.48
CA LEU A 41 -1.77 1.86 -17.82
C LEU A 41 -1.98 2.01 -19.32
N ILE A 42 -1.12 2.77 -20.02
CA ILE A 42 -1.15 2.90 -21.48
C ILE A 42 -0.96 1.55 -22.16
N VAL A 43 0.04 0.76 -21.74
CA VAL A 43 0.33 -0.57 -22.31
C VAL A 43 -0.85 -1.52 -22.10
N PHE A 44 -1.33 -1.66 -20.87
CA PHE A 44 -2.43 -2.60 -20.56
C PHE A 44 -3.79 -2.16 -21.11
N THR A 45 -3.97 -0.88 -21.45
CA THR A 45 -5.20 -0.38 -22.10
C THR A 45 -5.22 -0.62 -23.62
N GLN A 46 -4.11 -1.07 -24.22
CA GLN A 46 -4.09 -1.42 -25.64
C GLN A 46 -5.07 -2.54 -25.99
N LYS A 47 -5.74 -2.43 -27.15
CA LYS A 47 -6.80 -3.37 -27.59
C LYS A 47 -6.30 -4.83 -27.69
N ALA A 48 -5.01 -5.03 -27.98
CA ALA A 48 -4.39 -6.35 -28.08
C ALA A 48 -4.33 -7.06 -26.72
N LEU A 49 -3.96 -6.34 -25.66
CA LEU A 49 -3.75 -6.89 -24.31
C LEU A 49 -5.04 -6.95 -23.48
N ARG A 50 -6.00 -6.06 -23.73
CA ARG A 50 -7.36 -6.10 -23.13
C ARG A 50 -8.15 -7.37 -23.44
N LYS A 51 -7.67 -8.20 -24.38
CA LYS A 51 -8.30 -9.50 -24.63
C LYS A 51 -8.15 -10.45 -23.45
N ASN A 52 -7.04 -10.36 -22.72
CA ASN A 52 -6.70 -11.23 -21.61
C ASN A 52 -7.25 -10.69 -20.29
N PRO A 53 -7.96 -11.51 -19.48
CA PRO A 53 -8.44 -11.12 -18.15
C PRO A 53 -7.31 -10.73 -17.19
N CYS A 54 -6.14 -11.38 -17.30
CA CYS A 54 -4.90 -11.00 -16.61
C CYS A 54 -4.58 -9.48 -16.69
N SER A 55 -4.79 -8.86 -17.87
CA SER A 55 -4.54 -7.43 -18.07
C SER A 55 -5.45 -6.53 -17.21
N ILE A 56 -6.66 -7.00 -16.86
CA ILE A 56 -7.62 -6.25 -16.04
C ILE A 56 -7.12 -6.17 -14.59
N TYR A 57 -6.56 -7.26 -14.07
CA TYR A 57 -5.95 -7.27 -12.73
C TYR A 57 -4.73 -6.35 -12.66
N PHE A 58 -3.89 -6.31 -13.71
CA PHE A 58 -2.76 -5.38 -13.76
C PHE A 58 -3.20 -3.91 -13.83
N ILE A 59 -4.32 -3.59 -14.48
CA ILE A 59 -4.88 -2.23 -14.45
C ILE A 59 -5.34 -1.89 -13.03
N ALA A 60 -6.09 -2.78 -12.37
CA ALA A 60 -6.54 -2.57 -10.99
C ALA A 60 -5.36 -2.41 -10.01
N TYR A 61 -4.31 -3.22 -10.19
CA TYR A 61 -3.03 -3.09 -9.48
C TYR A 61 -2.41 -1.71 -9.66
N ASN A 62 -2.27 -1.22 -10.89
CA ASN A 62 -1.68 0.10 -11.15
C ASN A 62 -2.51 1.22 -10.53
N VAL A 63 -3.84 1.14 -10.58
CA VAL A 63 -4.72 2.13 -9.94
C VAL A 63 -4.56 2.13 -8.42
N ALA A 64 -4.54 0.96 -7.77
CA ALA A 64 -4.32 0.87 -6.33
C ALA A 64 -2.93 1.34 -5.92
N ASN A 65 -1.90 1.00 -6.69
CA ASN A 65 -0.53 1.44 -6.42
C ASN A 65 -0.37 2.95 -6.59
N PHE A 66 -1.00 3.54 -7.61
CA PHE A 66 -1.06 4.99 -7.77
C PHE A 66 -1.71 5.64 -6.54
N LEU A 67 -2.91 5.20 -6.13
CA LEU A 67 -3.59 5.73 -4.96
C LEU A 67 -2.77 5.54 -3.67
N TYR A 68 -2.05 4.43 -3.53
CA TYR A 68 -1.15 4.18 -2.42
C TYR A 68 0.01 5.19 -2.38
N ILE A 69 0.69 5.42 -3.51
CA ILE A 69 1.79 6.39 -3.60
C ILE A 69 1.31 7.79 -3.18
N TYR A 70 0.17 8.24 -3.70
CA TYR A 70 -0.36 9.56 -3.34
C TYR A 70 -0.90 9.65 -1.91
N SER A 71 -1.40 8.56 -1.33
CA SER A 71 -1.92 8.61 0.04
C SER A 71 -0.83 8.44 1.10
N SER A 72 0.18 7.62 0.79
CA SER A 72 1.26 7.26 1.71
C SER A 72 2.46 8.18 1.54
N LEU A 73 3.09 8.17 0.36
CA LEU A 73 4.37 8.84 0.11
C LEU A 73 4.22 10.36 0.13
N LEU A 74 3.14 10.91 -0.43
CA LEU A 74 2.86 12.35 -0.35
C LEU A 74 2.72 12.79 1.10
N ALA A 75 1.90 12.08 1.88
CA ALA A 75 1.67 12.43 3.27
C ALA A 75 2.93 12.29 4.13
N LEU A 76 3.78 11.30 3.83
CA LEU A 76 5.06 11.12 4.51
C LEU A 76 6.09 12.20 4.11
N THR A 77 6.09 12.60 2.84
CA THR A 77 6.93 13.70 2.34
C THR A 77 6.55 15.03 3.00
N LEU A 78 5.24 15.33 3.09
CA LEU A 78 4.75 16.53 3.77
C LEU A 78 5.06 16.50 5.28
N SER A 79 4.77 15.37 5.93
CA SER A 79 4.99 15.17 7.37
C SER A 79 6.47 15.25 7.75
N VAL A 80 7.31 14.41 7.15
CA VAL A 80 8.71 14.26 7.58
C VAL A 80 9.64 15.23 6.86
N GLY A 81 9.42 15.46 5.56
CA GLY A 81 10.25 16.35 4.76
C GLY A 81 9.99 17.83 5.04
N TYR A 82 8.71 18.23 5.04
CA TYR A 82 8.29 19.63 5.19
C TYR A 82 7.77 19.99 6.58
N SER A 83 7.67 19.03 7.51
CA SER A 83 7.15 19.25 8.87
C SER A 83 5.69 19.75 8.88
N ILE A 84 4.90 19.39 7.86
CA ILE A 84 3.48 19.73 7.71
C ILE A 84 2.64 18.48 7.93
N ASP A 85 2.07 18.35 9.13
CA ASP A 85 1.26 17.21 9.52
C ASP A 85 -0.25 17.47 9.42
N VAL A 86 -0.79 17.34 8.20
CA VAL A 86 -2.24 17.52 7.94
C VAL A 86 -3.11 16.56 8.77
N SER A 87 -2.56 15.40 9.15
CA SER A 87 -3.26 14.37 9.94
C SER A 87 -3.50 14.76 11.40
N ILE A 88 -2.80 15.76 11.94
CA ILE A 88 -2.94 16.18 13.33
C ILE A 88 -4.13 17.12 13.52
N TYR A 89 -4.48 17.89 12.48
CA TYR A 89 -5.54 18.90 12.57
C TYR A 89 -6.94 18.31 12.73
N ASN A 90 -7.17 17.10 12.21
CA ASN A 90 -8.49 16.48 12.28
C ASN A 90 -8.38 14.95 12.43
N LEU A 91 -9.07 14.42 13.44
CA LEU A 91 -9.15 12.99 13.72
C LEU A 91 -9.71 12.20 12.53
N ILE A 92 -10.66 12.78 11.79
CA ILE A 92 -11.27 12.16 10.61
C ILE A 92 -10.22 11.98 9.51
N ILE A 93 -9.37 12.99 9.28
CA ILE A 93 -8.29 12.93 8.29
C ILE A 93 -7.25 11.88 8.70
N CYS A 94 -6.89 11.83 9.98
CA CYS A 94 -6.00 10.81 10.54
C CYS A 94 -6.51 9.38 10.26
N ARG A 95 -7.78 9.11 10.62
CA ARG A 95 -8.43 7.81 10.43
C ARG A 95 -8.53 7.43 8.96
N LEU A 96 -9.00 8.35 8.14
CA LEU A 96 -9.16 8.13 6.70
C LEU A 96 -7.81 7.85 6.04
N ARG A 97 -6.76 8.58 6.41
CA ARG A 97 -5.41 8.37 5.87
C ARG A 97 -4.89 6.98 6.21
N LEU A 98 -4.90 6.60 7.49
CA LEU A 98 -4.39 5.29 7.91
C LEU A 98 -5.17 4.15 7.27
N TYR A 99 -6.51 4.26 7.21
CA TYR A 99 -7.37 3.32 6.51
C TYR A 99 -7.01 3.20 5.03
N THR A 100 -6.89 4.32 4.33
CA THR A 100 -6.61 4.38 2.89
C THR A 100 -5.24 3.77 2.56
N VAL A 101 -4.22 4.12 3.35
CA VAL A 101 -2.87 3.57 3.19
C VAL A 101 -2.85 2.07 3.45
N SER A 102 -3.48 1.59 4.53
CA SER A 102 -3.56 0.15 4.82
C SER A 102 -4.33 -0.61 3.75
N LEU A 103 -5.46 -0.09 3.29
CA LEU A 103 -6.29 -0.72 2.26
C LEU A 103 -5.53 -0.87 0.95
N PHE A 104 -4.98 0.21 0.40
CA PHE A 104 -4.28 0.13 -0.88
C PHE A 104 -2.96 -0.65 -0.80
N ASN A 105 -2.28 -0.62 0.35
CA ASN A 105 -1.12 -1.48 0.57
C ASN A 105 -1.48 -2.97 0.46
N THR A 106 -2.69 -3.38 0.89
CA THR A 106 -3.16 -4.77 0.79
C THR A 106 -3.76 -5.11 -0.57
N LEU A 107 -4.47 -4.17 -1.20
CA LEU A 107 -5.09 -4.40 -2.51
C LEU A 107 -4.07 -4.61 -3.63
N SER A 108 -2.98 -3.84 -3.63
CA SER A 108 -1.92 -3.97 -4.64
C SER A 108 -1.40 -5.42 -4.77
N PRO A 109 -0.83 -6.05 -3.73
CA PRO A 109 -0.36 -7.43 -3.83
C PRO A 109 -1.49 -8.43 -4.07
N PHE A 110 -2.70 -8.19 -3.54
CA PHE A 110 -3.85 -9.06 -3.76
C PHE A 110 -4.23 -9.16 -5.24
N TYR A 111 -4.29 -8.04 -5.97
CA TYR A 111 -4.56 -8.06 -7.40
C TYR A 111 -3.46 -8.76 -8.19
N LEU A 112 -2.21 -8.64 -7.74
CA LEU A 112 -1.09 -9.29 -8.38
C LEU A 112 -1.16 -10.82 -8.21
N ILE A 113 -1.50 -11.30 -7.01
CA ILE A 113 -1.77 -12.73 -6.76
C ILE A 113 -2.90 -13.23 -7.66
N LEU A 114 -4.01 -12.48 -7.76
CA LEU A 114 -5.12 -12.84 -8.67
C LEU A 114 -4.67 -12.90 -10.14
N ALA A 115 -3.81 -11.97 -10.57
CA ALA A 115 -3.25 -11.97 -11.92
C ALA A 115 -2.39 -13.22 -12.18
N SER A 116 -1.58 -13.64 -11.21
CA SER A 116 -0.75 -14.85 -11.30
C SER A 116 -1.59 -16.13 -11.33
N VAL A 117 -2.63 -16.21 -10.48
CA VAL A 117 -3.56 -17.34 -10.48
C VAL A 117 -4.31 -17.43 -11.81
N ASP A 118 -4.78 -16.31 -12.36
CA ASP A 118 -5.41 -16.25 -13.67
C ASP A 118 -4.47 -16.72 -14.79
N ARG A 119 -3.18 -16.33 -14.72
CA ARG A 119 -2.15 -16.80 -15.65
C ARG A 119 -2.00 -18.32 -15.63
N ILE A 120 -1.97 -18.94 -14.45
CA ILE A 120 -1.91 -20.40 -14.30
C ILE A 120 -3.12 -21.08 -14.94
N PHE A 121 -4.32 -20.53 -14.75
CA PHE A 121 -5.52 -21.08 -15.37
C PHE A 121 -5.48 -21.00 -16.90
N VAL A 122 -4.95 -19.90 -17.45
CA VAL A 122 -4.78 -19.74 -18.90
C VAL A 122 -3.73 -20.69 -19.48
N THR A 123 -2.63 -20.94 -18.75
CA THR A 123 -1.56 -21.86 -19.19
C THR A 123 -1.88 -23.34 -18.96
N SER A 124 -2.91 -23.65 -18.18
CA SER A 124 -3.29 -25.05 -17.89
C SER A 124 -3.77 -25.79 -19.16
N SER A 125 -3.41 -27.07 -19.28
CA SER A 125 -3.75 -27.93 -20.43
C SER A 125 -5.25 -28.24 -20.53
N ASN A 126 -6.00 -28.05 -19.44
CA ASN A 126 -7.42 -28.37 -19.36
C ASN A 126 -8.29 -27.26 -19.99
N ALA A 127 -8.99 -27.58 -21.08
CA ALA A 127 -9.84 -26.64 -21.81
C ALA A 127 -10.97 -26.02 -20.96
N LEU A 128 -11.55 -26.79 -20.02
CA LEU A 128 -12.57 -26.31 -19.09
C LEU A 128 -12.02 -25.27 -18.10
N THR A 129 -10.80 -25.50 -17.61
CA THR A 129 -10.11 -24.57 -16.69
C THR A 129 -9.74 -23.27 -17.42
N ARG A 130 -9.30 -23.36 -18.67
CA ARG A 130 -9.02 -22.20 -19.53
C ARG A 130 -10.27 -21.35 -19.80
N GLN A 131 -11.44 -21.98 -19.97
CA GLN A 131 -12.70 -21.27 -20.21
C GLN A 131 -13.21 -20.51 -18.96
N ARG A 132 -12.72 -20.85 -17.77
CA ARG A 132 -13.09 -20.20 -16.50
C ARG A 132 -12.50 -18.80 -16.35
N SER A 133 -11.37 -18.53 -17.02
CA SER A 133 -10.71 -17.23 -17.09
C SER A 133 -11.49 -16.29 -18.03
N THR A 134 -12.60 -15.77 -17.52
CA THR A 134 -13.44 -14.79 -18.23
C THR A 134 -13.29 -13.40 -17.61
N ARG A 135 -13.46 -12.36 -18.44
CA ARG A 135 -13.40 -10.96 -17.95
C ARG A 135 -14.45 -10.67 -16.88
N ARG A 136 -15.65 -11.25 -17.00
CA ARG A 136 -16.73 -11.11 -16.01
C ARG A 136 -16.30 -11.67 -14.66
N PHE A 137 -15.69 -12.85 -14.66
CA PHE A 137 -15.14 -13.45 -13.45
C PHE A 137 -14.03 -12.57 -12.85
N ALA A 138 -13.14 -12.02 -13.69
CA ALA A 138 -12.09 -11.12 -13.21
C ALA A 138 -12.64 -9.86 -12.51
N TYR A 139 -13.63 -9.18 -13.10
CA TYR A 139 -14.27 -8.04 -12.46
C TYR A 139 -14.99 -8.43 -11.16
N LEU A 140 -15.64 -9.59 -11.13
CA LEU A 140 -16.32 -10.09 -9.94
C LEU A 140 -15.32 -10.42 -8.82
N CYS A 141 -14.18 -11.06 -9.12
CA CYS A 141 -13.11 -11.31 -8.15
C CYS A 141 -12.49 -10.03 -7.62
N ILE A 142 -12.24 -9.04 -8.48
CA ILE A 142 -11.74 -7.71 -8.07
C ILE A 142 -12.76 -7.03 -7.15
N LEU A 143 -14.05 -7.04 -7.51
CA LEU A 143 -15.09 -6.38 -6.72
C LEU A 143 -15.31 -7.06 -5.37
N ILE A 144 -15.46 -8.38 -5.34
CA ILE A 144 -15.66 -9.13 -4.10
C ILE A 144 -14.42 -9.03 -3.21
N GLY A 145 -13.23 -9.17 -3.80
CA GLY A 145 -11.98 -9.04 -3.07
C GLY A 145 -11.76 -7.64 -2.50
N THR A 146 -12.07 -6.59 -3.27
CA THR A 146 -11.98 -5.21 -2.76
C THR A 146 -12.92 -4.95 -1.62
N LEU A 147 -14.17 -5.37 -1.73
CA LEU A 147 -15.16 -5.22 -0.67
C LEU A 147 -14.76 -5.99 0.59
N PHE A 148 -14.28 -7.23 0.44
CA PHE A 148 -13.79 -8.04 1.55
C PHE A 148 -12.64 -7.34 2.29
N TRP A 149 -11.61 -6.88 1.57
CA TRP A 149 -10.47 -6.20 2.18
C TRP A 149 -10.84 -4.83 2.76
N ALA A 150 -11.76 -4.09 2.13
CA ALA A 150 -12.28 -2.83 2.65
C ALA A 150 -13.00 -3.03 3.99
N LEU A 151 -13.86 -4.04 4.08
CA LEU A 151 -14.54 -4.39 5.33
C LEU A 151 -13.57 -4.86 6.40
N PHE A 152 -12.58 -5.68 6.05
CA PHE A 152 -11.56 -6.15 7.00
C PHE A 152 -10.74 -4.99 7.58
N HIS A 153 -10.30 -4.06 6.72
CA HIS A 153 -9.55 -2.89 7.16
C HIS A 153 -10.42 -1.79 7.79
N SER A 154 -11.75 -1.89 7.75
CA SER A 154 -12.64 -0.91 8.40
C SER A 154 -12.37 -0.80 9.90
N HIS A 155 -11.92 -1.88 10.55
CA HIS A 155 -11.50 -1.88 11.95
C HIS A 155 -10.36 -0.85 12.22
N ALA A 156 -9.51 -0.57 11.23
CA ALA A 156 -8.45 0.43 11.33
C ALA A 156 -8.98 1.88 11.49
N LEU A 157 -10.20 2.18 11.00
CA LEU A 157 -10.85 3.49 11.18
C LEU A 157 -11.18 3.77 12.66
N ILE A 158 -11.49 2.72 13.43
CA ILE A 158 -11.90 2.85 14.83
C ILE A 158 -10.67 2.82 15.75
N ALA A 159 -9.68 1.97 15.42
CA ALA A 159 -8.48 1.77 16.24
C ALA A 159 -7.41 2.88 16.11
N SER A 160 -7.65 3.92 15.32
CA SER A 160 -6.72 5.04 15.13
C SER A 160 -7.15 6.30 15.91
N ASN A 161 -6.18 6.87 16.63
CA ASN A 161 -6.37 8.07 17.44
C ASN A 161 -5.16 9.00 17.35
N ILE A 162 -5.40 10.29 17.57
CA ILE A 162 -4.33 11.28 17.71
C ILE A 162 -3.76 11.13 19.12
N ARG A 163 -2.44 10.94 19.21
CA ARG A 163 -1.70 10.80 20.47
C ARG A 163 -0.71 11.95 20.63
N GLN A 164 -0.54 12.42 21.85
CA GLN A 164 0.46 13.43 22.19
C GLN A 164 1.73 12.71 22.65
N LEU A 165 2.84 12.92 21.92
CA LEU A 165 4.14 12.33 22.23
C LEU A 165 5.01 13.24 23.10
N ALA A 166 4.84 14.56 22.95
CA ALA A 166 5.57 15.59 23.69
C ALA A 166 4.69 16.87 23.79
N PRO A 167 5.03 17.88 24.62
CA PRO A 167 4.38 19.19 24.53
C PRO A 167 4.46 19.71 23.09
N ASN A 168 3.30 20.01 22.49
CA ASN A 168 3.12 20.44 21.09
C ASN A 168 3.51 19.43 20.00
N ALA A 169 3.78 18.15 20.34
CA ALA A 169 4.02 17.10 19.34
C ALA A 169 2.90 16.07 19.38
N PHE A 170 2.05 16.10 18.34
CA PHE A 170 0.98 15.13 18.15
C PHE A 170 1.34 14.16 17.02
N LEU A 171 0.87 12.93 17.09
CA LEU A 171 1.07 11.92 16.07
C LEU A 171 -0.25 11.18 15.83
N CYS A 172 -0.59 11.00 14.56
CA CYS A 172 -1.68 10.11 14.16
C CYS A 172 -1.15 8.68 14.11
N TYR A 173 -1.59 7.82 15.02
CA TYR A 173 -1.11 6.44 15.10
C TYR A 173 -2.17 5.47 15.63
N PHE A 174 -1.93 4.17 15.45
CA PHE A 174 -2.77 3.13 16.04
C PHE A 174 -2.71 3.20 17.58
N GLN A 175 -3.83 2.92 18.22
CA GLN A 175 -3.93 2.85 19.67
C GLN A 175 -2.92 1.82 20.24
N GLN A 176 -2.10 2.24 21.20
CA GLN A 176 -1.11 1.37 21.86
C GLN A 176 -1.79 0.16 22.53
N GLY A 177 -1.09 -0.99 22.54
CA GLY A 177 -1.56 -2.25 23.11
C GLY A 177 -1.70 -3.35 22.05
N ILE A 178 -2.70 -4.23 22.24
CA ILE A 178 -2.93 -5.44 21.43
C ILE A 178 -3.14 -5.10 19.94
N HIS A 179 -3.79 -3.97 19.62
CA HIS A 179 -4.04 -3.57 18.23
C HIS A 179 -2.75 -3.27 17.45
N LEU A 180 -1.74 -2.68 18.10
CA LEU A 180 -0.48 -2.39 17.42
C LEU A 180 0.29 -3.67 17.09
N VAL A 181 0.33 -4.62 18.04
CA VAL A 181 0.96 -5.94 17.86
C VAL A 181 0.25 -6.74 16.78
N PHE A 182 -1.09 -6.70 16.77
CA PHE A 182 -1.88 -7.36 15.75
C PHE A 182 -1.60 -6.79 14.35
N VAL A 183 -1.56 -5.47 14.21
CA VAL A 183 -1.27 -4.80 12.94
C VAL A 183 0.15 -5.10 12.46
N SER A 184 1.15 -5.09 13.34
CA SER A 184 2.54 -5.39 12.95
C SER A 184 2.73 -6.85 12.54
N TYR A 185 2.16 -7.79 13.29
CA TYR A 185 2.22 -9.21 12.96
C TYR A 185 1.49 -9.53 11.65
N TYR A 186 0.28 -8.97 11.49
CA TYR A 186 -0.48 -9.10 10.24
C TYR A 186 0.29 -8.52 9.05
N ALA A 187 0.94 -7.36 9.19
CA ALA A 187 1.73 -6.76 8.12
C ALA A 187 2.87 -7.68 7.67
N VAL A 188 3.61 -8.28 8.61
CA VAL A 188 4.71 -9.20 8.29
C VAL A 188 4.21 -10.47 7.60
N ILE A 189 3.12 -11.06 8.11
CA ILE A 189 2.51 -12.24 7.47
C ILE A 189 2.03 -11.91 6.06
N LYS A 190 1.40 -10.76 5.89
CA LYS A 190 0.87 -10.32 4.60
C LYS A 190 1.98 -10.14 3.56
N GLU A 191 3.09 -9.48 3.92
CA GLU A 191 4.23 -9.31 3.00
C GLU A 191 4.88 -10.66 2.66
N THR A 192 5.12 -11.52 3.65
CA THR A 192 5.76 -12.84 3.44
C THR A 192 4.88 -13.78 2.62
N SER A 193 3.59 -13.91 2.95
CA SER A 193 2.63 -14.74 2.22
C SER A 193 2.47 -14.29 0.76
N THR A 194 2.43 -12.98 0.52
CA THR A 194 2.36 -12.43 -0.83
C THR A 194 3.57 -12.85 -1.65
N LEU A 195 4.78 -12.68 -1.11
CA LEU A 195 6.02 -13.03 -1.80
C LEU A 195 6.08 -14.53 -2.11
N LEU A 196 5.72 -15.39 -1.14
CA LEU A 196 5.67 -16.84 -1.35
C LEU A 196 4.68 -17.22 -2.46
N LEU A 197 3.48 -16.64 -2.46
CA LEU A 197 2.47 -16.91 -3.48
C LEU A 197 2.92 -16.43 -4.86
N MET A 198 3.59 -15.28 -4.95
CA MET A 198 4.14 -14.80 -6.23
C MET A 198 5.22 -15.74 -6.77
N ILE A 199 6.15 -16.19 -5.92
CA ILE A 199 7.21 -17.14 -6.28
C ILE A 199 6.62 -18.47 -6.75
N ILE A 200 5.67 -19.03 -6.00
CA ILE A 200 5.03 -20.31 -6.33
C ILE A 200 4.23 -20.21 -7.64
N CYS A 201 3.55 -19.08 -7.85
CA CYS A 201 2.74 -18.87 -9.05
C CYS A 201 3.54 -18.40 -10.29
N GLY A 202 4.86 -18.34 -10.20
CA GLY A 202 5.75 -18.15 -11.36
C GLY A 202 5.73 -16.74 -11.94
N LEU A 203 5.69 -15.70 -11.08
CA LEU A 203 6.10 -14.36 -11.48
C LEU A 203 7.55 -14.09 -11.07
#